data_AF-A0A087N627-F1
#
_entry.id   AF-A0A087N627-F1
#
_cell.length_a   1.000
_cell.length_b   1.000
_cell.length_c   1.000
_cell.angle_alpha   90.00
_cell.angle_beta   90.00
_cell.angle_gamma   90.00
#
_symmetry.space_group_name_H-M   'P 1'
#
loop_
_entity.id
_entity.type
_entity.pdbx_description
1 polymer ?
#
loop_
_entity_poly.entity_id
_entity_poly.type
_entity_poly.pdbx_seq_one_letter_code
_entity_poly.pdbx_strand_id
1 'polypeptide(L)'
;MLSRRIKRKYRTIRQEFKKDLKVECESNRALPILIVQTYRAKQHHRHITKIWSMFIDSEFENFYRAYNKVLFGEVLTGEDSIWRSLYFSNSKLYNKYHRLIPESFAMGDALGVAYSITRY
;
A
#
# COMPACT_ATOMS: atom_id res chain seq x y z
N MET A 1 9.44 12.10 -13.38
CA MET A 1 7.99 12.46 -13.40
C MET A 1 7.22 11.46 -14.26
N LEU A 2 6.05 11.00 -13.82
CA LEU A 2 5.17 10.12 -14.60
C LEU A 2 4.59 10.87 -15.82
N SER A 3 4.75 10.30 -17.02
CA SER A 3 4.27 10.85 -18.30
C SER A 3 2.77 11.18 -18.26
N ARG A 4 2.39 12.35 -18.81
CA ARG A 4 0.98 12.78 -18.94
C ARG A 4 0.12 11.76 -19.69
N ARG A 5 0.70 11.01 -20.64
CA ARG A 5 0.00 9.96 -21.40
C ARG A 5 -0.41 8.79 -20.50
N ILE A 6 0.48 8.35 -19.61
CA ILE A 6 0.23 7.25 -18.67
C ILE A 6 -0.90 7.63 -17.70
N LYS A 7 -0.89 8.86 -17.19
CA LYS A 7 -1.96 9.36 -16.30
C LYS A 7 -3.33 9.37 -17.00
N ARG A 8 -3.38 9.75 -18.28
CA ARG A 8 -4.61 9.75 -19.08
C ARG A 8 -5.12 8.33 -19.36
N LYS A 9 -4.22 7.39 -19.68
CA LYS A 9 -4.57 5.98 -19.97
C LYS A 9 -5.45 5.37 -18.88
N TYR A 10 -5.09 5.57 -17.62
CA TYR A 10 -5.80 4.96 -16.49
C TYR A 10 -6.89 5.85 -15.89
N ARG A 11 -7.14 7.05 -16.43
CA ARG A 11 -8.02 8.05 -15.78
C ARG A 11 -9.43 7.51 -15.56
N THR A 12 -10.04 6.94 -16.60
CA THR A 12 -11.43 6.47 -16.57
C THR A 12 -11.59 5.32 -15.56
N ILE A 13 -10.77 4.28 -15.69
CA ILE A 13 -10.84 3.11 -14.80
C ILE A 13 -10.54 3.46 -13.34
N ARG A 14 -9.63 4.41 -13.08
CA ARG A 14 -9.35 4.90 -11.72
C ARG A 14 -10.52 5.69 -11.11
N GLN A 15 -11.25 6.45 -11.93
CA GLN A 15 -12.44 7.15 -11.46
C GLN A 15 -13.56 6.17 -11.11
N GLU A 16 -13.74 5.11 -11.91
CA GLU A 16 -14.68 4.04 -11.63
C GLU A 16 -14.31 3.29 -10.35
N PHE A 17 -13.05 2.88 -10.23
CA PHE A 17 -12.52 2.23 -9.02
C PHE A 17 -12.79 3.04 -7.75
N LYS A 18 -12.55 4.36 -7.78
CA LYS A 18 -12.83 5.23 -6.62
C LYS A 18 -14.30 5.29 -6.26
N LYS A 19 -15.21 5.32 -7.25
CA LYS A 19 -16.65 5.35 -6.99
C LYS A 19 -17.08 4.04 -6.33
N ASP A 20 -16.71 2.91 -6.91
CA ASP A 20 -17.08 1.59 -6.38
C ASP A 20 -16.47 1.37 -4.99
N LEU A 21 -15.18 1.70 -4.82
CA LEU A 21 -14.50 1.58 -3.53
C LEU A 21 -15.15 2.46 -2.46
N LYS A 22 -15.61 3.67 -2.82
CA LYS A 22 -16.29 4.56 -1.88
C LYS A 22 -17.59 3.93 -1.36
N VAL A 23 -18.39 3.36 -2.26
CA VAL A 23 -19.63 2.66 -1.89
C VAL A 23 -19.34 1.52 -0.89
N GLU A 24 -18.32 0.71 -1.17
CA GLU A 24 -17.93 -0.41 -0.29
C GLU A 24 -17.35 0.05 1.05
N CYS A 25 -16.62 1.18 1.08
CA CYS A 25 -16.10 1.73 2.33
C CYS A 25 -17.18 2.41 3.18
N GLU A 26 -18.24 2.93 2.55
CA GLU A 26 -19.40 3.50 3.25
C GLU A 26 -20.27 2.41 3.87
N SER A 27 -20.42 1.26 3.19
CA SER A 27 -21.16 0.10 3.70
C SER A 27 -20.38 -0.67 4.78
N ASN A 28 -19.05 -0.76 4.66
CA ASN A 28 -18.19 -1.44 5.63
C ASN A 28 -17.08 -0.53 6.15
N ARG A 29 -17.26 -0.01 7.38
CA ARG A 29 -16.29 0.89 8.03
C ARG A 29 -14.94 0.25 8.39
N ALA A 30 -14.84 -1.08 8.42
CA ALA A 30 -13.57 -1.76 8.63
C ALA A 30 -12.65 -1.67 7.40
N LEU A 31 -13.23 -1.61 6.19
CA LEU A 31 -12.49 -1.55 4.93
C LEU A 31 -11.57 -0.30 4.82
N PRO A 32 -12.03 0.94 5.05
CA PRO A 32 -11.16 2.10 4.97
C PRO A 32 -10.05 2.08 6.04
N ILE A 33 -10.30 1.51 7.22
CA ILE A 33 -9.25 1.32 8.25
C ILE A 33 -8.18 0.33 7.74
N LEU A 34 -8.60 -0.81 7.16
CA LEU A 34 -7.69 -1.78 6.55
C LEU A 34 -6.82 -1.13 5.46
N ILE A 35 -7.39 -0.27 4.62
CA ILE A 35 -6.66 0.46 3.57
C ILE A 35 -5.57 1.36 4.20
N VAL A 36 -5.90 2.11 5.25
CA VAL A 36 -4.94 2.97 5.96
C VAL A 36 -3.82 2.12 6.59
N GLN A 37 -4.17 1.00 7.23
CA GLN A 37 -3.17 0.11 7.82
C GLN A 37 -2.27 -0.54 6.77
N THR A 38 -2.83 -0.95 5.63
CA THR A 38 -2.07 -1.46 4.48
C THR A 38 -1.06 -0.40 3.99
N TYR A 39 -1.48 0.86 3.89
CA TYR A 39 -0.58 1.95 3.51
C TYR A 39 0.54 2.16 4.53
N ARG A 40 0.22 2.14 5.84
CA ARG A 40 1.22 2.28 6.91
C ARG A 40 2.24 1.16 6.87
N ALA A 41 1.80 -0.08 6.75
CA ALA A 41 2.68 -1.25 6.59
C ALA A 41 3.64 -1.04 5.40
N LYS A 42 3.12 -0.58 4.26
CA LYS A 42 3.94 -0.23 3.08
C LYS A 42 4.98 0.85 3.31
N GLN A 43 4.68 1.86 4.13
CA GLN A 43 5.67 2.88 4.50
C GLN A 43 6.72 2.31 5.47
N HIS A 44 6.30 1.48 6.43
CA HIS A 44 7.23 0.83 7.36
C HIS A 44 8.21 -0.09 6.61
N HIS A 45 7.72 -0.91 5.68
CA HIS A 45 8.58 -1.76 4.85
C HIS A 45 9.59 -0.92 4.06
N ARG A 46 9.14 0.14 3.36
CA ARG A 46 10.05 1.06 2.65
C ARG A 46 11.11 1.67 3.57
N HIS A 47 10.73 2.03 4.79
CA HIS A 47 11.66 2.57 5.78
C HIS A 47 12.69 1.53 6.22
N ILE A 48 12.25 0.30 6.48
CA ILE A 48 13.13 -0.83 6.80
C ILE A 48 14.10 -1.12 5.65
N THR A 49 13.64 -1.16 4.40
CA THR A 49 14.52 -1.36 3.23
C THR A 49 15.55 -0.24 3.13
N LYS A 50 15.19 1.00 3.47
CA LYS A 50 16.13 2.12 3.51
C LYS A 50 17.19 1.91 4.60
N ILE A 51 16.80 1.47 5.79
CA ILE A 51 17.74 1.10 6.86
C ILE A 51 18.68 -0.02 6.38
N TRP A 52 18.14 -1.05 5.74
CA TRP A 52 18.95 -2.15 5.20
C TRP A 52 19.94 -1.69 4.13
N SER A 53 19.56 -0.73 3.28
CA SER A 53 20.49 -0.17 2.29
C SER A 53 21.69 0.55 2.93
N MET A 54 21.53 1.07 4.16
CA MET A 54 22.63 1.70 4.90
C MET A 54 23.63 0.65 5.44
N PHE A 55 23.22 -0.61 5.60
CA PHE A 55 24.10 -1.69 6.05
C PHE A 55 25.12 -2.16 4.99
N ILE A 56 24.97 -1.72 3.74
CA ILE A 56 25.94 -1.98 2.68
C ILE A 56 27.23 -1.17 2.92
N ASP A 57 27.13 -0.06 3.63
CA ASP A 57 28.26 0.80 3.97
C ASP A 57 28.99 0.28 5.22
N SER A 58 30.31 0.16 5.11
CA SER A 58 31.21 -0.30 6.17
C SER A 58 31.14 0.54 7.44
N GLU A 59 30.70 1.80 7.36
CA GLU A 59 30.53 2.66 8.53
C GLU A 59 29.44 2.15 9.51
N PHE A 60 28.51 1.31 9.05
CA PHE A 60 27.38 0.83 9.85
C PHE A 60 27.50 -0.62 10.31
N GLU A 61 28.68 -1.24 10.23
CA GLU A 61 28.85 -2.68 10.50
C GLU A 61 28.45 -3.08 11.94
N ASN A 62 28.76 -2.24 12.94
CA ASN A 62 28.34 -2.48 14.33
C ASN A 62 26.82 -2.40 14.51
N PHE A 63 26.17 -1.48 13.79
CA PHE A 63 24.71 -1.33 13.83
C PHE A 63 24.01 -2.46 13.07
N TYR A 64 24.56 -2.94 11.96
CA TYR A 64 24.10 -4.13 11.23
C TYR A 64 24.09 -5.37 12.14
N ARG A 65 25.18 -5.63 12.87
CA ARG A 65 25.28 -6.77 13.80
C ARG A 65 24.26 -6.68 14.94
N ALA A 66 24.08 -5.49 15.53
CA ALA A 66 23.09 -5.27 16.59
C ALA A 66 21.65 -5.42 16.08
N TYR A 67 21.34 -4.84 14.91
CA TYR A 67 20.03 -4.95 14.27
C TYR A 67 19.67 -6.40 13.96
N ASN A 68 20.62 -7.18 13.41
CA ASN A 68 20.38 -8.60 13.13
C ASN A 68 20.15 -9.44 14.38
N LYS A 69 20.85 -9.13 15.47
CA LYS A 69 20.70 -9.85 16.73
C LYS A 69 19.36 -9.59 17.42
N VAL A 70 18.82 -8.38 17.27
CA VAL A 70 17.65 -7.92 18.05
C VAL A 70 16.35 -7.90 17.25
N LEU A 71 16.39 -7.54 15.96
CA LEU A 71 15.18 -7.18 15.19
C LEU A 71 14.92 -8.05 13.95
N PHE A 72 15.95 -8.62 13.32
CA PHE A 72 15.83 -9.21 11.97
C PHE A 72 14.87 -10.41 11.87
N GLY A 73 14.55 -11.08 12.99
CA GLY A 73 13.57 -12.17 13.02
C GLY A 73 12.13 -11.75 13.37
N GLU A 74 11.91 -10.56 13.92
CA GLU A 74 10.59 -10.14 14.44
C GLU A 74 9.79 -9.29 13.45
N VAL A 75 10.47 -8.65 12.49
CA VAL A 75 9.80 -7.80 11.50
C VAL A 75 9.37 -8.67 10.30
N LEU A 76 8.19 -9.26 10.43
CA LEU A 76 7.56 -10.08 9.39
C LEU A 76 7.60 -9.39 8.02
N THR A 77 8.23 -10.05 7.05
CA THR A 77 8.21 -9.72 5.62
C THR A 77 6.84 -10.06 5.02
N GLY A 78 5.81 -9.34 5.44
CA GLY A 78 4.47 -9.44 4.88
C GLY A 78 4.36 -8.74 3.52
N GLU A 79 3.47 -9.22 2.66
CA GLU A 79 3.09 -8.51 1.44
C GLU A 79 2.02 -7.46 1.77
N ASP A 80 2.38 -6.20 1.58
CA ASP A 80 1.65 -4.98 1.93
C ASP A 80 0.99 -4.33 0.69
N SER A 81 0.51 -5.19 -0.23
CA SER A 81 -0.22 -4.79 -1.44
C SER A 81 -1.68 -4.48 -1.14
N ILE A 82 -2.18 -3.36 -1.69
CA ILE A 82 -3.61 -3.03 -1.64
C ILE A 82 -4.44 -4.10 -2.35
N TRP A 83 -3.92 -4.70 -3.42
CA TRP A 83 -4.60 -5.77 -4.13
C TRP A 83 -4.74 -7.02 -3.27
N ARG A 84 -3.72 -7.39 -2.51
CA ARG A 84 -3.83 -8.52 -1.57
C ARG A 84 -4.85 -8.23 -0.47
N SER A 85 -4.83 -7.03 0.10
CA SER A 85 -5.85 -6.62 1.09
C SER A 85 -7.27 -6.68 0.50
N LEU A 86 -7.45 -6.22 -0.74
CA LEU A 86 -8.74 -6.29 -1.44
C LEU A 86 -9.13 -7.73 -1.82
N TYR A 87 -8.20 -8.60 -2.19
CA TYR A 87 -8.50 -10.01 -2.48
C TYR A 87 -9.22 -10.69 -1.31
N PHE A 88 -8.73 -10.47 -0.09
CA PHE A 88 -9.30 -11.06 1.13
C PHE A 88 -10.52 -10.31 1.68
N SER A 89 -10.56 -8.98 1.57
CA SER A 89 -11.64 -8.18 2.16
C SER A 89 -12.81 -7.89 1.21
N ASN A 90 -12.54 -7.80 -0.10
CA ASN A 90 -13.53 -7.48 -1.13
C ASN A 90 -13.10 -8.04 -2.50
N SER A 91 -13.26 -9.35 -2.67
CA SER A 91 -12.83 -10.08 -3.88
C SER A 91 -13.48 -9.57 -5.17
N LYS A 92 -14.68 -8.98 -5.09
CA LYS A 92 -15.36 -8.35 -6.24
C LYS A 92 -14.56 -7.18 -6.79
N LEU A 93 -14.15 -6.24 -5.92
CA LEU A 93 -13.30 -5.11 -6.33
C LEU A 93 -11.94 -5.59 -6.85
N TYR A 94 -11.33 -6.57 -6.18
CA TYR A 94 -10.06 -7.15 -6.62
C TYR A 94 -10.15 -7.72 -8.04
N ASN A 95 -11.13 -8.59 -8.29
CA ASN A 95 -11.30 -9.23 -9.59
C ASN A 95 -11.57 -8.21 -10.70
N LYS A 96 -12.33 -7.16 -10.40
CA LYS A 96 -12.66 -6.11 -11.36
C LYS A 96 -11.45 -5.24 -11.74
N TYR A 97 -10.54 -4.94 -10.81
CA TYR A 97 -9.56 -3.87 -11.01
C TYR A 97 -8.08 -4.27 -10.98
N HIS A 98 -7.69 -5.39 -10.35
CA HIS A 98 -6.26 -5.65 -10.03
C HIS A 98 -5.31 -5.69 -11.25
N ARG A 99 -5.79 -6.17 -12.41
CA ARG A 99 -4.98 -6.22 -13.65
C ARG A 99 -5.05 -4.94 -14.47
N LEU A 100 -6.00 -4.05 -14.17
CA LEU A 100 -6.29 -2.87 -14.97
C LEU A 100 -5.59 -1.62 -14.44
N ILE A 101 -5.33 -1.57 -13.13
CA ILE A 101 -4.76 -0.40 -12.47
C ILE A 101 -3.43 -0.79 -11.82
N PRO A 102 -2.33 -0.08 -12.12
CA PRO A 102 -1.08 -0.23 -11.39
C PRO A 102 -1.28 -0.02 -9.88
N GLU A 103 -0.70 -0.90 -9.07
CA GLU A 103 -0.75 -0.89 -7.59
C GLU A 103 -0.48 0.50 -6.98
N SER A 104 0.50 1.25 -7.51
CA SER A 104 0.85 2.58 -7.01
C SER A 104 -0.28 3.61 -7.19
N PHE A 105 -1.06 3.51 -8.28
CA PHE A 105 -2.22 4.35 -8.50
C PHE A 105 -3.41 3.90 -7.66
N ALA A 106 -3.66 2.59 -7.59
CA ALA A 106 -4.75 2.03 -6.81
C ALA A 106 -4.60 2.34 -5.32
N MET A 107 -3.41 2.16 -4.74
CA MET A 107 -3.14 2.49 -3.34
C MET A 107 -3.37 3.98 -3.04
N GLY A 108 -2.93 4.88 -3.94
CA GLY A 108 -3.13 6.32 -3.76
C GLY A 108 -4.60 6.74 -3.84
N ASP A 109 -5.34 6.20 -4.80
CA ASP A 109 -6.78 6.44 -4.93
C ASP A 109 -7.56 5.85 -3.74
N ALA A 110 -7.19 4.64 -3.29
CA ALA A 110 -7.80 3.97 -2.15
C ALA A 110 -7.59 4.74 -0.86
N LEU A 111 -6.37 5.25 -0.63
CA LEU A 111 -6.07 6.08 0.53
C LEU A 111 -6.88 7.38 0.54
N GLY A 112 -7.01 8.03 -0.61
CA GLY A 112 -7.84 9.24 -0.73
C GLY A 112 -9.32 8.99 -0.40
N VAL A 113 -9.87 7.85 -0.83
CA VAL A 113 -11.22 7.44 -0.45
C VAL A 113 -11.30 7.15 1.05
N ALA A 114 -10.35 6.36 1.59
CA ALA A 114 -10.34 6.00 3.00
C ALA A 114 -10.32 7.24 3.91
N TYR A 115 -9.41 8.19 3.66
CA TYR A 115 -9.34 9.43 4.44
C TYR A 115 -10.61 10.28 4.36
N SER A 116 -11.26 10.33 3.20
CA SER A 116 -12.54 11.06 3.06
C SER A 116 -13.66 10.49 3.94
N ILE A 117 -13.57 9.21 4.33
CA ILE A 117 -14.58 8.49 5.11
C ILE A 117 -14.22 8.46 6.60
N THR A 118 -12.94 8.26 6.93
CA THR A 118 -12.47 8.09 8.31
C THR A 118 -12.12 9.39 9.01
N ARG A 119 -12.03 10.53 8.30
CA ARG A 119 -11.63 11.84 8.86
C ARG A 119 -10.26 11.79 9.58
N TYR A 120 -9.31 11.03 9.04
CA TYR A 120 -7.90 11.08 9.46
C TYR A 120 -7.21 12.33 8.94
#